data_AF-A0A142YCY2-F1
#
_entry.id   AF-A0A142YCY2-F1
#
_cell.length_a   1.000
_cell.length_b   1.000
_cell.length_c   1.000
_cell.angle_alpha   90.00
_cell.angle_beta   90.00
_cell.angle_gamma   90.00
#
_symmetry.space_group_name_H-M   'P 1'
#
loop_
_entity.id
_entity.type
_entity.pdbx_description
1 polymer ?
#
loop_
_entity_poly.entity_id
_entity_poly.type
_entity_poly.pdbx_seq_one_letter_code
_entity_poly.pdbx_strand_id
1 'polypeptide(L)' 'MNLDIRVPIGLLFLSLGGLMTGFGAVTHFTNPGMYAKSLDINVNLWWGLAMIVFGALMFHFGRRARASASTSAEL' A
#
# COMPACT_ATOMS: atom_id res chain seq x y z
N MET A 1 15.57 7.98 -19.48
CA MET A 1 14.26 7.31 -19.34
C MET A 1 13.59 7.85 -18.09
N ASN A 2 12.59 8.71 -18.22
CA ASN A 2 11.87 9.27 -17.06
C ASN A 2 10.82 8.23 -16.61
N LEU A 3 11.26 7.28 -15.77
CA LEU A 3 10.36 6.29 -15.19
C LEU A 3 9.48 7.02 -14.18
N ASP A 4 8.16 7.04 -14.38
CA ASP A 4 7.24 7.65 -13.42
C ASP A 4 7.33 6.90 -12.09
N ILE A 5 8.05 7.50 -11.13
CA ILE A 5 8.38 6.92 -9.84
C ILE A 5 7.14 6.56 -9.02
N ARG A 6 5.98 7.12 -9.36
CA ARG A 6 4.70 6.87 -8.68
C ARG A 6 4.29 5.41 -8.77
N VAL A 7 4.57 4.75 -9.89
CA VAL A 7 4.19 3.35 -10.12
C VAL A 7 4.99 2.38 -9.23
N PRO A 8 6.34 2.37 -9.23
CA PRO A 8 7.11 1.50 -8.35
C PRO A 8 6.90 1.82 -6.87
N ILE A 9 6.78 3.10 -6.49
CA ILE A 9 6.49 3.48 -5.10
C ILE A 9 5.09 3.00 -4.69
N GLY A 10 4.08 3.16 -5.55
CA GLY A 10 2.73 2.64 -5.32
C GLY A 10 2.71 1.13 -5.08
N LEU A 11 3.42 0.36 -5.91
CA LEU A 11 3.54 -1.09 -5.75
C LEU A 11 4.24 -1.47 -4.44
N LEU A 12 5.32 -0.79 -4.07
CA LEU A 12 6.03 -1.04 -2.80
C LEU A 12 5.10 -0.85 -1.60
N PHE A 13 4.36 0.26 -1.54
CA PHE A 13 3.42 0.53 -0.45
C PHE A 13 2.27 -0.47 -0.40
N LEU A 14 1.78 -0.93 -1.55
CA LEU A 14 0.71 -1.92 -1.64
C LEU A 14 1.19 -3.30 -1.16
N SER A 15 2.40 -3.71 -1.54
CA SER A 15 3.01 -4.97 -1.10
C SER A 15 3.32 -4.96 0.39
N LEU A 16 4.00 -3.93 0.90
CA LEU A 16 4.32 -3.82 2.32
C LEU A 16 3.06 -3.66 3.17
N GLY A 17 2.11 -2.83 2.74
CA GLY A 17 0.85 -2.61 3.42
C GLY A 17 0.01 -3.89 3.47
N GLY A 18 -0.01 -4.67 2.38
CA GLY A 18 -0.62 -6.00 2.33
C GLY A 18 0.01 -6.96 3.33
N LEU A 19 1.34 -7.01 3.40
CA LEU A 19 2.06 -7.85 4.34
C LEU A 19 1.78 -7.45 5.80
N MET A 20 1.81 -6.15 6.12
CA MET A 20 1.49 -5.65 7.47
C MET A 20 0.04 -5.90 7.86
N THR A 21 -0.90 -5.69 6.94
CA THR A 21 -2.33 -5.93 7.18
C THR A 21 -2.59 -7.42 7.43
N GLY A 22 -2.00 -8.30 6.60
CA GLY A 22 -2.11 -9.75 6.77
C GLY A 22 -1.48 -10.23 8.08
N PHE A 23 -0.28 -9.75 8.40
CA PHE A 23 0.38 -10.06 9.68
C PHE A 23 -0.44 -9.58 10.88
N GLY A 24 -0.96 -8.35 10.82
CA GLY A 24 -1.85 -7.78 11.84
C GLY A 24 -3.11 -8.62 12.03
N ALA A 25 -3.77 -9.02 10.94
CA ALA A 25 -4.94 -9.87 10.99
C ALA A 25 -4.64 -11.25 11.63
N VAL A 26 -3.58 -11.94 11.19
CA VAL A 26 -3.22 -13.26 11.72
C VAL A 26 -2.87 -13.18 13.20
N THR A 27 -2.07 -12.20 13.60
CA THR A 27 -1.66 -12.04 15.00
C THR A 27 -2.80 -11.61 15.92
N HIS A 28 -3.82 -10.91 15.40
CA HIS A 28 -5.05 -10.60 16.14
C HIS A 28 -5.78 -11.87 16.57
N PHE A 29 -5.89 -12.87 15.69
CA PHE A 29 -6.58 -14.12 15.97
C PHE A 29 -5.71 -15.12 16.76
N THR A 30 -4.41 -15.19 16.47
CA THR A 30 -3.51 -16.21 17.05
C THR A 30 -2.87 -15.80 18.37
N ASN A 31 -2.61 -14.51 18.59
CA ASN A 31 -1.90 -14.05 19.79
C ASN A 31 -2.34 -12.64 20.23
N PRO A 32 -3.59 -12.49 20.72
CA PRO A 32 -4.13 -11.20 21.14
C PRO A 32 -3.33 -10.54 22.27
N GLY A 33 -2.67 -11.33 23.13
CA GLY A 33 -1.84 -10.82 24.24
C GLY A 33 -0.62 -10.00 23.79
N MET A 34 -0.20 -10.09 22.52
CA MET A 34 0.86 -9.27 21.96
C MET A 34 0.49 -7.77 21.92
N TYR A 35 -0.81 -7.46 21.82
CA TYR A 35 -1.31 -6.09 21.70
C TYR A 35 -1.48 -5.37 23.04
N ALA A 36 -1.27 -6.05 24.17
CA ALA A 36 -1.33 -5.44 25.51
C ALA A 36 -0.32 -4.28 25.68
N LYS A 37 0.84 -4.35 25.01
CA LYS A 37 1.83 -3.23 24.97
C LYS A 37 1.39 -2.06 24.11
N SER A 38 0.41 -2.28 23.24
CA SER A 38 -0.12 -1.33 22.27
C SER A 38 -1.51 -0.81 22.67
N LEU A 39 -1.90 -0.91 23.94
CA LEU A 39 -3.26 -0.56 24.41
C LEU A 39 -4.38 -1.39 23.74
N ASP A 40 -4.09 -2.66 23.44
CA ASP A 40 -4.97 -3.56 22.66
C ASP A 40 -5.27 -3.09 21.22
N ILE A 41 -4.50 -2.12 20.72
CA ILE A 41 -4.66 -1.61 19.35
C ILE A 41 -3.78 -2.40 18.40
N ASN A 42 -4.39 -2.90 17.32
CA ASN A 42 -3.67 -3.53 16.23
C ASN A 42 -3.03 -2.51 15.28
N VAL A 43 -1.90 -1.94 15.73
CA VAL A 43 -1.14 -0.93 14.98
C VAL A 43 -0.72 -1.44 13.60
N ASN A 44 -0.36 -2.72 13.48
CA ASN A 44 0.06 -3.32 12.21
C ASN A 44 -1.06 -3.33 11.17
N LEU A 45 -2.29 -3.65 11.59
CA LEU A 45 -3.47 -3.66 10.74
C LEU A 45 -3.83 -2.24 10.27
N TRP A 46 -3.89 -1.28 11.19
CA TRP A 46 -4.26 0.10 10.88
C TRP A 46 -3.25 0.80 9.97
N TRP A 47 -1.95 0.67 10.27
CA TRP A 47 -0.91 1.24 9.40
C TRP A 47 -0.79 0.51 8.08
N GLY A 48 -0.97 -0.82 8.07
CA GLY A 48 -1.04 -1.61 6.83
C GLY A 48 -2.16 -1.12 5.91
N LEU A 49 -3.36 -0.88 6.46
CA LEU A 49 -4.51 -0.30 5.74
C LEU A 49 -4.18 1.08 5.17
N ALA A 50 -3.59 1.97 5.98
CA ALA A 50 -3.18 3.30 5.53
C ALA A 50 -2.19 3.23 4.36
N MET A 51 -1.21 2.33 4.43
CA MET A 51 -0.24 2.08 3.35
C MET A 51 -0.90 1.54 2.08
N ILE A 52 -1.88 0.65 2.21
CA ILE A 52 -2.64 0.12 1.06
C ILE A 52 -3.40 1.25 0.37
N VAL A 53 -4.13 2.07 1.13
CA VAL A 53 -4.89 3.21 0.57
C VAL A 53 -3.95 4.17 -0.16
N PHE A 54 -2.84 4.54 0.46
CA PHE A 54 -1.85 5.43 -0.14
C PHE A 54 -1.19 4.83 -1.40
N GLY A 55 -0.75 3.57 -1.33
CA GLY A 55 -0.16 2.85 -2.46
C GLY A 55 -1.12 2.67 -3.63
N ALA A 56 -2.40 2.37 -3.35
CA ALA A 56 -3.44 2.25 -4.36
C ALA A 56 -3.71 3.58 -5.07
N LEU A 57 -3.76 4.69 -4.33
CA LEU A 57 -3.91 6.03 -4.92
C LEU A 57 -2.74 6.35 -5.84
N MET A 58 -1.49 6.19 -5.38
CA MET A 58 -0.31 6.44 -6.21
C MET A 58 -0.25 5.55 -7.45
N PHE A 59 -0.57 4.26 -7.31
CA PHE A 59 -0.60 3.32 -8.42
C PHE A 59 -1.66 3.70 -9.45
N HIS A 60 -2.86 4.11 -8.99
CA HIS A 60 -3.94 4.58 -9.86
C HIS A 60 -3.54 5.83 -10.65
N PHE A 61 -3.00 6.85 -9.99
CA PHE A 61 -2.56 8.08 -10.66
C PHE A 61 -1.35 7.87 -11.57
N GLY A 62 -0.38 7.02 -11.18
CA GLY A 62 0.77 6.68 -12.02
C GLY A 62 0.40 5.88 -13.28
N ARG A 63 -0.60 4.99 -13.20
CA ARG A 63 -1.15 4.31 -14.38
C ARG A 63 -1.84 5.27 -15.34
N ARG A 64 -2.59 6.25 -14.83
CA ARG A 64 -3.29 7.24 -15.66
C ARG A 64 -2.32 8.16 -16.39
N ALA A 65 -1.27 8.63 -15.73
CA ALA A 65 -0.23 9.45 -16.36
C ALA A 65 0.47 8.72 -17.51
N ARG A 66 0.71 7.41 -17.36
CA ARG A 66 1.32 6.57 -18.39
C ARG A 66 0.41 6.32 -19.60
N ALA A 67 -0.91 6.24 -19.39
CA ALA A 67 -1.90 6.07 -20.46
C ALA A 67 -2.12 7.36 -21.28
N SER A 68 -1.98 8.54 -20.69
CA SER A 68 -2.10 9.81 -21.43
C SER A 68 -0.88 10.10 -22.31
N ALA A 69 0.31 9.59 -21.96
CA ALA A 69 1.53 9.79 -22.72
C ALA A 69 1.57 8.99 -24.04
N SER A 70 0.85 7.86 -24.16
CA SER A 70 0.79 7.07 -25.40
C SER A 70 -0.07 7.73 -26.48
N THR A 71 -1.12 8.46 -26.12
CA THR A 71 -2.01 9.13 -27.08
C THR A 71 -1.37 10.36 -27.74
N SER A 72 -0.45 11.05 -27.05
CA SER A 72 0.27 12.20 -27.62
C SER A 72 1.42 11.83 -28.57
N ALA A 73 1.79 10.55 -28.64
CA ALA A 73 2.80 10.06 -29.59
C ALA A 73 2.19 9.57 -30.92
N GLU A 74 0.86 9.50 -31.02
CA GLU A 74 0.12 9.11 -32.22
C GLU A 74 -0.46 10.30 -33.03
N LEU A 75 -0.34 11.54 -32.54
CA LEU A 75 -0.74 12.78 -33.25
C LEU A 75 0.50 13.56 -33.70
#